data_AF-A0A060BP94-F1
#
_entry.id   AF-A0A060BP94-F1
#
_cell.length_a   1.000
_cell.length_b   1.000
_cell.length_c   1.000
_cell.angle_alpha   90.00
_cell.angle_beta   90.00
_cell.angle_gamma   90.00
#
_symmetry.space_group_name_H-M   'P 1'
#
loop_
_entity.id
_entity.type
_entity.pdbx_description
1 polymer ?
#
loop_
_entity_poly.entity_id
_entity_poly.type
_entity_poly.pdbx_seq_one_letter_code
_entity_poly.pdbx_strand_id
1 'polypeptide(L)'
;MLTDRERLLRQQASPALVTLHRALSRLTSVVTVMNTGAHPDDEQNGLLAALRLGLGMRVVVACSTRGEGGQNSLGPERTGALGIVRSREMEEAARVIDADVHWLGHGPDDP
;
A
#
# COMPACT_ATOMS: atom_id res chain seq x y z
N MET A 1 -21.96 -8.66 -17.27
CA MET A 1 -20.73 -8.83 -18.07
C MET A 1 -20.21 -7.45 -18.46
N LEU A 2 -18.89 -7.25 -18.55
CA LEU A 2 -18.32 -5.98 -19.01
C LEU A 2 -18.51 -5.80 -20.52
N THR A 3 -18.84 -4.59 -20.93
CA THR A 3 -18.88 -4.16 -22.33
C THR A 3 -17.48 -4.15 -22.95
N ASP A 4 -17.41 -4.22 -24.28
CA ASP A 4 -16.15 -4.15 -25.03
C ASP A 4 -15.33 -2.90 -24.69
N ARG A 5 -16.01 -1.75 -24.56
CA ARG A 5 -15.40 -0.48 -24.15
C ARG A 5 -14.79 -0.58 -22.75
N GLU A 6 -15.52 -1.13 -21.78
CA GLU A 6 -15.01 -1.28 -20.41
C GLU A 6 -13.81 -2.24 -20.35
N ARG A 7 -13.80 -3.30 -21.16
CA ARG A 7 -12.65 -4.20 -21.26
C ARG A 7 -11.42 -3.49 -21.81
N LEU A 8 -11.58 -2.70 -22.88
CA LEU A 8 -10.49 -1.91 -23.48
C LEU A 8 -9.93 -0.87 -22.50
N LEU A 9 -10.80 -0.13 -21.82
CA LEU A 9 -10.39 0.86 -20.82
C LEU A 9 -9.63 0.19 -19.66
N ARG A 10 -10.11 -0.96 -19.19
CA ARG A 10 -9.41 -1.74 -18.15
C ARG A 10 -8.04 -2.22 -18.61
N GLN A 11 -7.91 -2.68 -19.85
CA GLN A 11 -6.63 -3.11 -20.41
C GLN A 11 -5.65 -1.95 -20.59
N GLN A 12 -6.14 -0.77 -21.00
CA GLN A 12 -5.34 0.45 -21.08
C GLN A 12 -4.86 0.94 -19.71
N ALA A 13 -5.70 0.79 -18.67
CA ALA A 13 -5.35 1.20 -17.31
C ALA A 13 -4.24 0.34 -16.69
N SER A 14 -4.03 -0.89 -17.18
CA SER A 14 -2.98 -1.78 -16.68
C SER A 14 -2.30 -2.56 -17.83
N PRO A 15 -1.43 -1.90 -18.61
CA PRO A 15 -0.78 -2.52 -19.75
C PRO A 15 0.09 -3.71 -19.33
N ALA A 16 -0.10 -4.87 -19.96
CA ALA A 16 0.58 -6.11 -19.58
C ALA A 16 2.12 -6.00 -19.55
N LEU A 17 2.71 -5.23 -20.47
CA LEU A 17 4.16 -4.99 -20.50
C LEU A 17 4.66 -4.23 -19.27
N VAL A 18 3.89 -3.25 -18.78
CA VAL A 18 4.24 -2.50 -17.56
C VAL A 18 4.16 -3.41 -16.35
N THR A 19 3.10 -4.23 -16.26
CA THR A 19 2.93 -5.21 -15.18
C THR A 19 4.07 -6.23 -15.16
N LEU A 20 4.44 -6.77 -16.32
CA LEU A 20 5.57 -7.69 -16.46
C LEU A 20 6.89 -7.02 -16.06
N HIS A 21 7.15 -5.80 -16.55
CA HIS A 21 8.36 -5.06 -16.22
C HIS A 21 8.49 -4.83 -14.70
N ARG A 22 7.40 -4.41 -14.03
CA ARG A 22 7.37 -4.22 -12.58
C ARG A 22 7.63 -5.52 -11.82
N ALA A 23 7.07 -6.64 -12.29
CA ALA A 23 7.31 -7.95 -11.66
C ALA A 23 8.78 -8.37 -11.78
N LEU A 24 9.37 -8.21 -12.98
CA LEU A 24 10.77 -8.56 -13.24
C LEU A 24 11.77 -7.60 -12.56
N SER A 25 11.42 -6.34 -12.35
CA SER A 25 12.32 -5.37 -11.72
C SER A 25 12.72 -5.75 -10.28
N ARG A 26 11.97 -6.64 -9.61
CA ARG A 26 12.36 -7.20 -8.30
C ARG A 26 13.63 -8.03 -8.36
N LEU A 27 13.97 -8.58 -9.52
CA LEU A 27 15.13 -9.44 -9.70
C LEU A 27 16.44 -8.66 -9.80
N THR A 28 16.38 -7.33 -9.92
CA THR A 28 17.57 -6.48 -10.05
C THR A 28 18.20 -6.11 -8.71
N SER A 29 17.57 -6.48 -7.59
CA SER A 29 18.09 -6.20 -6.24
C SER A 29 17.73 -7.32 -5.26
N VAL A 30 18.61 -7.53 -4.29
CA VAL A 30 18.40 -8.45 -3.15
C VAL A 30 18.10 -7.68 -1.85
N VAL A 31 18.09 -6.34 -1.90
CA VAL A 31 17.91 -5.49 -0.73
C VAL A 31 16.44 -5.43 -0.33
N THR A 32 16.19 -5.54 0.97
CA THR A 32 14.89 -5.29 1.58
C THR A 32 14.97 -4.03 2.44
N VAL A 33 14.03 -3.12 2.26
CA VAL A 33 13.87 -1.89 3.05
C VAL A 33 12.55 -1.97 3.81
N MET A 34 12.59 -1.69 5.10
CA MET A 34 11.40 -1.57 5.94
C MET A 34 11.27 -0.13 6.44
N ASN A 35 10.16 0.52 6.11
CA ASN A 35 9.78 1.82 6.66
C ASN A 35 8.79 1.60 7.81
N THR A 36 9.14 2.06 9.00
CA THR A 36 8.30 1.95 10.19
C THR A 36 7.63 3.29 10.50
N GLY A 37 6.32 3.28 10.71
CA GLY A 37 5.52 4.43 11.12
C GLY A 37 4.57 4.08 12.27
N ALA A 38 4.00 5.10 12.93
CA ALA A 38 3.02 4.89 13.99
C ALA A 38 1.64 4.59 13.41
N HIS A 39 1.26 5.31 12.35
CA HIS A 39 -0.07 5.25 11.75
C HIS A 39 0.01 5.09 10.21
N PRO A 40 -1.12 4.72 9.57
CA PRO A 40 -1.23 4.72 8.11
C PRO A 40 -1.25 6.13 7.48
N ASP A 41 -0.14 6.62 6.94
CA ASP A 41 0.09 7.96 6.34
C ASP A 41 1.47 8.54 6.72
N ASP A 42 2.15 7.95 7.70
CA ASP A 42 3.48 8.35 8.14
C ASP A 42 4.58 8.02 7.10
N GLU A 43 4.27 7.23 6.07
CA GLU A 43 5.25 6.76 5.09
C GLU A 43 5.68 7.81 4.05
N GLN A 44 6.96 7.78 3.68
CA GLN A 44 7.48 8.64 2.59
C GLN A 44 7.30 7.97 1.22
N ASN A 45 6.07 7.94 0.72
CA ASN A 45 5.70 7.22 -0.51
C ASN A 45 6.57 7.52 -1.73
N GLY A 46 7.02 8.76 -1.93
CA GLY A 46 7.91 9.12 -3.04
C GLY A 46 9.27 8.40 -2.98
N LEU A 47 9.86 8.32 -1.77
CA LEU A 47 11.10 7.58 -1.54
C LEU A 47 10.88 6.08 -1.73
N LEU A 48 9.81 5.54 -1.14
CA LEU A 48 9.50 4.11 -1.24
C LEU A 48 9.25 3.66 -2.68
N ALA A 49 8.54 4.47 -3.48
CA ALA A 49 8.36 4.23 -4.90
C ALA A 49 9.69 4.26 -5.66
N ALA A 50 10.59 5.20 -5.35
CA ALA A 50 11.91 5.25 -5.99
C ALA A 50 12.76 4.00 -5.67
N LEU A 51 12.74 3.55 -4.41
CA LEU A 51 13.46 2.34 -4.00
C LEU A 51 12.87 1.08 -4.65
N ARG A 52 11.54 0.94 -4.69
CA ARG A 52 10.88 -0.24 -5.24
C ARG A 52 10.87 -0.25 -6.76
N LEU A 53 10.38 0.81 -7.40
CA LEU A 53 10.16 0.85 -8.85
C LEU A 53 11.42 1.30 -9.62
N GLY A 54 12.28 2.12 -9.01
CA GLY A 54 13.52 2.59 -9.63
C GLY A 54 14.72 1.67 -9.37
N LEU A 55 14.85 1.14 -8.14
CA LEU A 55 16.02 0.33 -7.74
C LEU A 55 15.73 -1.16 -7.54
N GLY A 56 14.47 -1.60 -7.74
CA GLY A 56 14.10 -3.01 -7.66
C GLY A 56 14.09 -3.61 -6.25
N MET A 57 14.23 -2.79 -5.21
CA MET A 57 14.29 -3.28 -3.82
C MET A 57 12.93 -3.79 -3.34
N ARG A 58 12.92 -4.77 -2.44
CA ARG A 58 11.69 -5.16 -1.71
C ARG A 58 11.40 -4.08 -0.66
N VAL A 59 10.21 -3.50 -0.68
CA VAL A 59 9.79 -2.48 0.29
C VAL A 59 8.69 -3.05 1.18
N VAL A 60 8.81 -2.83 2.49
CA VAL A 60 7.81 -3.15 3.50
C VAL A 60 7.46 -1.88 4.26
N VAL A 61 6.16 -1.57 4.37
CA VAL A 61 5.64 -0.50 5.23
C VAL A 61 5.08 -1.15 6.49
N ALA A 62 5.68 -0.85 7.63
CA ALA A 62 5.28 -1.37 8.93
C ALA A 62 4.61 -0.28 9.75
N CYS A 63 3.38 -0.52 10.21
CA CYS A 63 2.62 0.43 11.03
C CYS A 63 2.37 -0.15 12.42
N SER A 64 2.59 0.67 13.45
CA SER A 64 2.33 0.29 14.84
C SER A 64 0.84 0.13 15.12
N THR A 65 0.02 1.05 14.62
CA THR A 65 -1.42 1.11 14.82
C THR A 65 -2.16 1.08 13.48
N ARG A 66 -3.49 0.99 13.52
CA ARG A 66 -4.34 1.11 12.33
C ARG A 66 -4.89 2.54 12.16
N GLY A 67 -4.43 3.50 12.98
CA GLY A 67 -4.86 4.90 12.92
C GLY A 67 -6.29 5.12 13.43
N GLU A 68 -6.80 4.24 14.28
CA GLU A 68 -8.16 4.22 14.83
C GLU A 68 -8.51 5.45 15.68
N GLY A 69 -7.51 6.07 16.31
CA GLY A 69 -7.66 7.29 17.09
C GLY A 69 -7.67 8.58 16.25
N GLY A 70 -7.55 8.46 14.93
CA GLY A 70 -7.47 9.59 14.00
C GLY A 70 -8.80 10.32 13.79
N GLN A 71 -8.73 11.42 13.04
CA GLN A 71 -9.90 12.16 12.56
C GLN A 71 -10.36 11.59 11.22
N ASN A 72 -11.68 11.53 11.01
CA ASN A 72 -12.28 11.15 9.73
C ASN A 72 -13.14 12.32 9.22
N SER A 73 -12.69 12.96 8.14
CA SER A 73 -13.43 14.06 7.49
C SER A 73 -14.38 13.58 6.39
N LEU A 74 -14.24 12.34 5.92
CA LEU A 74 -15.00 11.76 4.82
C LEU A 74 -16.24 11.00 5.28
N GLY A 75 -16.31 10.61 6.56
CA GLY A 75 -17.39 9.78 7.07
C GLY A 75 -17.49 9.77 8.60
N PRO A 76 -18.50 9.04 9.13
CA PRO A 76 -18.77 8.97 10.56
C PRO A 76 -17.90 7.93 11.30
N GLU A 77 -17.09 7.13 10.60
CA GLU A 77 -16.32 6.03 11.19
C GLU A 77 -15.32 6.55 12.22
N ARG A 78 -15.24 5.88 13.36
CA ARG A 78 -14.36 6.17 14.49
C ARG A 78 -13.81 4.89 15.08
N THR A 79 -12.74 5.02 15.86
CA THR A 79 -12.11 3.92 16.61
C THR A 79 -11.89 2.70 15.70
N GLY A 80 -12.33 1.51 16.08
CA GLY A 80 -12.11 0.28 15.30
C GLY A 80 -12.65 0.36 13.87
N ALA A 81 -13.79 1.03 13.65
CA ALA A 81 -14.34 1.20 12.31
C ALA A 81 -13.42 2.07 11.43
N LEU A 82 -12.85 3.14 12.00
CA LEU A 82 -11.86 3.96 11.30
C LEU A 82 -10.57 3.17 11.03
N GLY A 83 -10.12 2.36 11.99
CA GLY A 83 -8.97 1.48 11.83
C GLY A 83 -9.13 0.52 10.64
N ILE A 84 -10.34 -0.03 10.43
CA ILE A 84 -10.64 -0.88 9.28
C ILE A 84 -10.50 -0.10 7.97
N VAL A 85 -11.08 1.11 7.88
CA VAL A 85 -11.02 1.96 6.68
C VAL A 85 -9.56 2.29 6.34
N ARG A 86 -8.81 2.82 7.30
CA ARG A 86 -7.41 3.23 7.10
C ARG A 86 -6.48 2.04 6.81
N SER A 87 -6.78 0.86 7.34
CA SER A 87 -6.05 -0.36 6.96
C SER A 87 -6.24 -0.68 5.48
N ARG A 88 -7.46 -0.55 4.96
CA ARG A 88 -7.72 -0.74 3.52
C ARG A 88 -7.08 0.34 2.67
N GLU A 89 -7.13 1.59 3.12
CA GLU A 89 -6.45 2.70 2.42
C GLU A 89 -4.94 2.44 2.30
N MET A 90 -4.28 2.00 3.39
CA MET A 90 -2.86 1.63 3.37
C MET A 90 -2.57 0.43 2.46
N GLU A 91 -3.38 -0.63 2.53
CA GLU A 91 -3.21 -1.80 1.66
C GLU A 91 -3.33 -1.44 0.18
N GLU A 92 -4.28 -0.56 -0.18
CA GLU A 92 -4.43 -0.07 -1.54
C GLU A 92 -3.26 0.85 -1.94
N ALA A 93 -2.82 1.75 -1.05
CA ALA A 93 -1.67 2.62 -1.28
C ALA A 93 -0.37 1.82 -1.50
N ALA A 94 -0.10 0.83 -0.66
CA ALA A 94 1.05 -0.04 -0.78
C ALA A 94 1.03 -0.84 -2.09
N ARG A 95 -0.15 -1.30 -2.54
CA ARG A 95 -0.29 -2.01 -3.83
C ARG A 95 0.09 -1.14 -5.03
N VAL A 96 -0.18 0.17 -4.99
CA VAL A 96 0.18 1.09 -6.09
C VAL A 96 1.68 1.10 -6.35
N ILE A 97 2.49 0.96 -5.29
CA ILE A 97 3.95 0.98 -5.37
C ILE A 97 4.60 -0.41 -5.26
N ASP A 98 3.81 -1.49 -5.23
CA ASP A 98 4.28 -2.88 -5.01
C ASP A 98 5.09 -3.04 -3.71
N ALA A 99 4.57 -2.48 -2.61
CA ALA A 99 5.09 -2.64 -1.27
C ALA A 99 4.23 -3.64 -0.46
N ASP A 100 4.87 -4.32 0.48
CA ASP A 100 4.17 -5.15 1.47
C ASP A 100 3.77 -4.31 2.70
N VAL A 101 2.66 -4.66 3.34
CA VAL A 101 2.23 -4.02 4.60
C VAL A 101 2.42 -4.99 5.75
N HIS A 102 2.95 -4.48 6.87
CA HIS A 102 3.07 -5.22 8.12
C HIS A 102 2.44 -4.44 9.27
N TRP A 103 1.48 -5.05 9.96
CA TRP A 103 0.89 -4.49 11.17
C TRP A 103 1.66 -5.02 12.37
N LEU A 104 2.35 -4.15 13.09
CA LEU A 104 3.04 -4.52 14.33
C LEU A 104 2.01 -4.77 15.44
N GLY A 105 0.91 -4.01 15.43
CA GLY A 105 -0.18 -4.13 16.39
C GLY A 105 -1.06 -5.37 16.20
N HIS A 106 -1.20 -6.18 17.24
CA HIS A 106 -2.00 -7.42 17.27
C HIS A 106 -3.50 -7.22 17.48
N GLY A 107 -3.96 -6.00 17.74
CA GLY A 107 -5.38 -5.70 17.89
C GLY A 107 -5.63 -4.43 18.72
N PRO A 108 -6.90 -4.12 19.01
CA PRO A 108 -7.27 -2.97 19.82
C PRO A 108 -6.85 -3.08 21.30
N ASP A 109 -6.49 -4.28 21.75
CA ASP A 109 -6.03 -4.56 23.11
C ASP A 109 -4.49 -4.64 23.23
N ASP A 110 -3.76 -4.36 22.15
CA ASP A 110 -2.30 -4.30 22.16
C ASP A 110 -1.85 -3.02 22.91
N PRO A 111 -1.01 -3.13 23.96
CA PRO A 111 -0.68 -2.02 24.86
C PRO A 111 0.01 -0.81 24.22
#